data_AF-A0A409X6I8-F1
#
_entry.id   AF-A0A409X6I8-F1
#
_cell.length_a   1.000
_cell.length_b   1.000
_cell.length_c   1.000
_cell.angle_alpha   90.00
_cell.angle_beta   90.00
_cell.angle_gamma   90.00
#
_symmetry.space_group_name_H-M   'P 1'
#
loop_
_entity.id
_entity.type
_entity.pdbx_description
1 polymer ?
#
loop_
_entity_poly.entity_id
_entity_poly.type
_entity_poly.pdbx_seq_one_letter_code
_entity_poly.pdbx_strand_id
1 'polypeptide(L)'
;MPNPGNFHGSQLKFLLGKKPAYELTAATRPGAEAILNIQRQYFKRYPIELLLNVELTAEFLANVDDDAADVDIQEPDIDKLMPEEYQEAVERMKAR
;
A
#
# COMPACT_ATOMS: atom_id res chain seq x y z
N MET A 1 -10.69 8.75 -11.42
CA MET A 1 -11.89 7.88 -11.38
C MET A 1 -11.46 6.48 -11.77
N PRO A 2 -11.83 5.43 -11.01
CA PRO A 2 -11.54 4.07 -11.41
C PRO A 2 -12.15 3.79 -12.79
N ASN A 3 -11.40 3.09 -13.65
CA ASN A 3 -11.94 2.64 -14.92
C ASN A 3 -13.12 1.67 -14.64
N PRO A 4 -14.34 1.96 -15.14
CA PRO A 4 -15.46 1.06 -14.95
C PRO A 4 -15.12 -0.33 -15.50
N GLY A 5 -15.27 -1.35 -14.67
CA GLY A 5 -15.03 -2.75 -15.03
C GLY A 5 -13.77 -3.39 -14.41
N ASN A 6 -12.80 -2.60 -13.92
CA ASN A 6 -11.59 -3.17 -13.30
C ASN A 6 -11.71 -3.37 -11.79
N PHE A 7 -12.43 -2.51 -11.08
CA PHE A 7 -12.58 -2.60 -9.63
C PHE A 7 -13.99 -3.02 -9.26
N HIS A 8 -14.13 -3.95 -8.32
CA HIS A 8 -15.40 -4.34 -7.72
C HIS A 8 -15.30 -4.43 -6.19
N GLY A 9 -16.45 -4.68 -5.55
CA GLY A 9 -16.53 -4.98 -4.12
C GLY A 9 -15.88 -3.95 -3.21
N SER A 10 -15.04 -4.45 -2.30
CA SER A 10 -14.34 -3.66 -1.29
C SER A 10 -13.38 -2.63 -1.91
N GLN A 11 -12.67 -2.97 -2.98
CA GLN A 11 -11.76 -2.06 -3.68
C GLN A 11 -12.52 -0.88 -4.29
N LEU A 12 -13.61 -1.17 -5.00
CA LEU A 12 -14.46 -0.11 -5.59
C LEU A 12 -15.08 0.77 -4.50
N LYS A 13 -15.59 0.16 -3.42
CA LYS A 13 -16.18 0.88 -2.29
C LYS A 13 -15.17 1.82 -1.62
N PHE A 14 -13.93 1.37 -1.44
CA PHE A 14 -12.85 2.19 -0.91
C PHE A 14 -12.55 3.39 -1.83
N LEU A 15 -12.33 3.15 -3.13
CA LEU A 15 -11.99 4.20 -4.08
C LEU A 15 -13.11 5.25 -4.22
N LEU A 16 -14.37 4.82 -4.22
CA LEU A 16 -15.52 5.73 -4.21
C LEU A 16 -15.59 6.56 -2.91
N GLY A 17 -15.25 5.96 -1.77
CA GLY A 17 -15.18 6.67 -0.49
C GLY A 17 -14.08 7.74 -0.44
N LYS A 18 -12.98 7.55 -1.18
CA LYS A 18 -11.88 8.52 -1.28
C LYS A 18 -12.09 9.60 -2.34
N LYS A 19 -13.11 9.47 -3.20
CA LYS A 19 -13.43 10.42 -4.27
C LYS A 19 -13.51 11.88 -3.79
N PRO A 20 -14.20 12.24 -2.69
CA PRO A 20 -14.29 13.64 -2.25
C PRO A 20 -12.93 14.23 -1.88
N ALA A 21 -12.09 13.45 -1.19
CA ALA A 21 -10.72 13.86 -0.84
C ALA A 21 -9.87 14.05 -2.10
N TYR A 22 -9.95 13.11 -3.05
CA TYR A 22 -9.27 13.22 -4.34
C TYR A 22 -9.69 14.49 -5.12
N GLU A 23 -10.98 14.79 -5.20
CA GLU A 23 -11.49 15.97 -5.89
C GLU A 23 -11.04 17.28 -5.24
N LEU A 24 -11.03 17.35 -3.90
CA LEU A 24 -10.52 18.49 -3.13
C LEU A 24 -9.03 18.74 -3.42
N THR A 25 -8.26 17.68 -3.56
CA THR A 25 -6.80 17.73 -3.78
C THR A 25 -6.43 18.11 -5.21
N ALA A 26 -7.24 17.74 -6.20
CA ALA A 26 -7.04 18.16 -7.58
C ALA A 26 -7.15 19.69 -7.76
N ALA A 27 -7.81 20.38 -6.82
CA ALA A 27 -8.04 21.82 -6.87
C ALA A 27 -7.01 22.67 -6.09
N THR A 28 -6.11 22.08 -5.30
CA THR A 28 -5.22 22.82 -4.39
C THR A 28 -3.79 22.24 -4.34
N ARG A 29 -2.76 23.11 -4.23
CA ARG A 29 -1.37 22.71 -3.89
C ARG A 29 -1.25 22.63 -2.35
N PRO A 30 -1.85 21.60 -1.74
CA PRO A 30 -1.08 20.47 -1.19
C PRO A 30 -1.59 19.12 -1.70
N GLY A 31 -2.29 19.08 -2.83
CA GLY A 31 -3.00 17.89 -3.32
C GLY A 31 -2.17 16.62 -3.52
N ALA A 32 -0.84 16.74 -3.63
CA ALA A 32 0.05 15.59 -3.71
C ALA A 32 0.00 14.72 -2.43
N GLU A 33 -0.10 15.31 -1.24
CA GLU A 33 -0.04 14.56 0.02
C GLU A 33 -1.24 13.65 0.23
N ALA A 34 -2.44 14.13 -0.10
CA ALA A 34 -3.64 13.34 0.08
C ALA A 34 -3.81 12.28 -1.03
N ILE A 35 -3.29 12.50 -2.24
CA ILE A 35 -3.14 11.41 -3.23
C ILE A 35 -2.20 10.32 -2.70
N LEU A 36 -1.04 10.71 -2.15
CA LEU A 36 -0.09 9.77 -1.54
C LEU A 36 -0.73 9.01 -0.38
N ASN A 37 -1.52 9.67 0.46
CA ASN A 37 -2.21 9.01 1.57
C ASN A 37 -3.27 8.01 1.07
N ILE A 38 -4.05 8.36 0.04
CA ILE A 38 -5.00 7.43 -0.59
C ILE A 38 -4.28 6.19 -1.14
N GLN A 39 -3.12 6.37 -1.80
CA GLN A 39 -2.32 5.27 -2.34
C GLN A 39 -1.74 4.39 -1.22
N ARG A 40 -1.17 4.98 -0.17
CA ARG A 40 -0.65 4.25 1.00
C ARG A 40 -1.74 3.37 1.64
N GLN A 41 -2.90 3.95 1.93
CA GLN A 41 -4.03 3.22 2.51
C GLN A 41 -4.56 2.12 1.57
N TYR A 42 -4.58 2.37 0.26
CA TYR A 42 -4.97 1.36 -0.71
C TYR A 42 -4.04 0.15 -0.67
N PHE A 43 -2.72 0.35 -0.71
CA PHE A 43 -1.76 -0.77 -0.73
C PHE A 43 -1.59 -1.49 0.60
N LYS A 44 -1.94 -0.85 1.73
CA LYS A 44 -2.08 -1.55 3.02
C LYS A 44 -3.24 -2.54 3.02
N ARG A 45 -4.35 -2.16 2.38
CA ARG A 45 -5.57 -2.99 2.30
C ARG A 45 -5.49 -4.05 1.21
N TYR A 46 -4.89 -3.71 0.08
CA TYR A 46 -4.89 -4.53 -1.14
C TYR A 46 -3.46 -4.72 -1.62
N PRO A 47 -2.86 -5.91 -1.41
CA PRO A 47 -1.52 -6.22 -1.87
C PRO A 47 -1.36 -5.96 -3.37
N ILE A 48 -0.17 -5.54 -3.81
CA ILE A 48 0.11 -5.24 -5.23
C ILE A 48 -0.09 -6.48 -6.12
N GLU A 49 0.16 -7.66 -5.57
CA GLU A 49 -0.01 -8.94 -6.24
C GLU A 49 -1.47 -9.42 -6.28
N LEU A 50 -2.36 -8.78 -5.53
CA LEU A 50 -3.78 -9.13 -5.52
C LEU A 50 -4.38 -8.78 -6.88
N LEU A 51 -4.84 -9.81 -7.59
CA LEU A 51 -5.57 -9.62 -8.84
C LEU A 51 -6.81 -8.76 -8.56
N LEU A 52 -7.07 -7.82 -9.47
CA LEU A 52 -8.19 -6.87 -9.37
C LEU A 52 -9.58 -7.54 -9.30
N ASN A 53 -9.66 -8.82 -9.68
CA ASN A 53 -10.88 -9.62 -9.65
C ASN A 53 -11.07 -10.48 -8.38
N VAL A 54 -10.16 -10.41 -7.42
CA VAL A 54 -10.19 -11.21 -6.19
C VAL A 54 -10.52 -10.33 -4.99
N GLU A 55 -11.55 -10.70 -4.25
CA GLU A 55 -11.92 -10.02 -3.01
C GLU A 55 -11.17 -10.59 -1.80
N LEU A 56 -10.64 -9.70 -0.99
CA LEU A 56 -10.16 -10.02 0.34
C LEU A 56 -11.35 -10.20 1.28
N THR A 57 -11.22 -11.11 2.23
CA THR A 57 -12.25 -11.39 3.22
C THR A 57 -12.49 -10.17 4.11
N ALA A 58 -13.71 -10.06 4.65
CA ALA A 58 -14.05 -9.00 5.59
C ALA A 58 -13.16 -9.04 6.85
N GLU A 59 -12.77 -10.24 7.30
CA GLU A 59 -11.87 -10.44 8.43
C GLU A 59 -10.46 -9.90 8.15
N PHE A 60 -9.92 -10.13 6.95
CA PHE A 60 -8.63 -9.56 6.57
C PHE A 60 -8.69 -8.04 6.59
N LEU A 61 -9.72 -7.45 5.96
CA LEU A 61 -9.87 -6.00 5.87
C LEU A 61 -10.11 -5.33 7.23
N ALA A 62 -10.72 -6.03 8.19
CA ALA A 62 -10.94 -5.51 9.54
C ALA A 62 -9.65 -5.42 10.36
N ASN A 63 -8.63 -6.22 10.01
CA ASN A 63 -7.32 -6.22 10.68
C ASN A 63 -6.33 -5.21 10.07
N VAL A 64 -6.69 -4.53 8.98
CA VAL A 64 -5.82 -3.53 8.36
C VAL A 64 -5.97 -2.18 9.05
N ASP A 65 -4.87 -1.65 9.55
CA ASP A 65 -4.78 -0.29 10.08
C ASP A 65 -4.23 0.67 9.01
N ASP A 66 -5.14 1.47 8.44
CA ASP A 66 -4.84 2.49 7.44
C ASP A 66 -3.92 3.60 7.95
N ASP A 67 -3.98 3.90 9.25
CA ASP A 67 -3.32 5.04 9.87
C ASP A 67 -1.97 4.66 10.53
N ALA A 68 -1.65 3.36 10.59
CA ALA A 68 -0.36 2.87 11.05
C ALA A 68 0.82 3.55 10.33
N ALA A 69 1.95 3.73 11.02
CA ALA A 69 3.17 4.16 10.36
C ALA A 69 3.61 3.11 9.32
N ASP A 70 4.23 3.55 8.23
CA ASP A 70 4.86 2.60 7.30
C ASP A 70 6.05 1.94 8.00
N VAL A 71 6.26 0.65 7.72
CA VAL A 71 7.43 -0.07 8.24
C VAL A 71 8.66 0.45 7.52
N ASP A 72 9.57 1.06 8.26
CA ASP A 72 10.88 1.43 7.74
C ASP A 72 11.69 0.15 7.50
N ILE A 73 12.01 -0.12 6.23
CA ILE A 73 12.80 -1.29 5.86
C ILE A 73 14.26 -0.84 5.83
N GLN A 74 14.97 -1.17 6.90
CA GLN A 74 16.41 -0.94 6.99
C GLN A 74 17.12 -1.89 6.01
N GLU A 75 17.83 -1.33 5.04
CA GLU A 75 18.72 -2.11 4.18
C GLU A 75 19.82 -2.77 5.04
N PRO A 76 20.23 -4.03 4.74
CA PRO A 76 21.36 -4.64 5.41
C PRO A 76 22.60 -3.75 5.31
N ASP A 77 23.26 -3.52 6.45
CA ASP A 77 24.41 -2.63 6.52
C ASP A 77 25.70 -3.40 6.19
N ILE A 78 26.29 -3.09 5.03
CA ILE A 78 27.48 -3.77 4.51
C ILE A 78 28.74 -3.50 5.35
N ASP A 79 28.77 -2.39 6.09
CA ASP A 79 29.92 -2.01 6.91
C ASP A 79 29.86 -2.62 8.32
N LYS A 80 28.67 -3.07 8.75
CA LYS A 80 28.45 -3.68 10.07
C LYS A 80 28.35 -5.21 10.04
N LEU A 81 27.93 -5.79 8.92
CA LEU A 81 27.73 -7.23 8.77
C LEU A 81 28.96 -7.89 8.15
N MET A 82 29.27 -9.10 8.59
CA MET A 82 30.25 -9.92 7.86
C MET A 82 29.68 -10.27 6.47
N PRO A 83 30.53 -10.51 5.45
CA PRO A 83 30.05 -10.76 4.08
C PRO A 83 29.00 -11.88 3.96
N GLU A 84 29.11 -12.94 4.75
CA GLU A 84 28.16 -14.05 4.79
C GLU A 84 26.81 -13.63 5.42
N GLU A 85 26.86 -12.88 6.52
CA GLU A 85 25.68 -12.37 7.23
C GLU A 85 24.93 -11.31 6.40
N TYR A 86 25.68 -10.49 5.66
CA TYR A 86 25.11 -9.54 4.71
C TYR A 86 24.38 -10.26 3.58
N GLN A 87 24.99 -11.30 3.00
CA GLN A 87 24.35 -12.09 1.94
C GLN A 87 23.08 -12.78 2.45
N GLU A 88 23.10 -13.37 3.65
CA GLU A 88 21.90 -13.95 4.24
C GLU A 88 20.79 -12.91 4.49
N ALA A 89 21.15 -11.72 4.99
CA ALA A 89 20.20 -10.64 5.22
C ALA A 89 19.57 -10.14 3.92
N VAL A 90 20.36 -10.01 2.85
CA VAL A 90 19.89 -9.63 1.52
C VAL A 90 18.97 -10.70 0.93
N GLU A 91 19.29 -11.98 1.07
CA GLU A 91 18.43 -13.07 0.58
C GLU A 91 17.11 -13.17 1.36
N ARG A 92 17.14 -12.98 2.69
CA ARG A 92 15.91 -12.87 3.49
C ARG A 92 15.03 -11.68 3.08
N MET A 93 15.64 -10.56 2.68
CA MET A 93 14.91 -9.39 2.21
C MET A 93 14.29 -9.61 0.83
N LYS A 94 14.95 -10.35 -0.08
CA LYS A 94 14.42 -10.69 -1.41
C LYS A 94 13.31 -11.74 -1.38
N ALA A 95 13.31 -12.62 -0.39
CA ALA A 95 12.35 -13.72 -0.28
C ALA A 95 11.00 -13.31 0.38
N ARG A 96 10.84 -12.03 0.73
CA ARG A 96 9.67 -11.45 1.38
C ARG A 96 8.69 -10.88 0.35
#